data_AF-A0A537YPF0-F1
#
_entry.id   AF-A0A537YPF0-F1
#
_cell.length_a   1.000
_cell.length_b   1.000
_cell.length_c   1.000
_cell.angle_alpha   90.00
_cell.angle_beta   90.00
_cell.angle_gamma   90.00
#
_symmetry.space_group_name_H-M   'P 1'
#
loop_
_entity.id
_entity.type
_entity.pdbx_description
1 polymer ?
#
loop_
_entity_poly.entity_id
_entity_poly.type
_entity_poly.pdbx_seq_one_letter_code
_entity_poly.pdbx_strand_id
1 'polypeptide(L)'
;MASPEAKNLEAISKAIDQHNANCPFPAAEVRMNPFEVERLGWETIRGLPVVPDGAIGTGRFRIVCSRDMEDDGLEITEAVGKELETVAPVQN
;
A
#
# COMPACT_ATOMS: atom_id res chain seq x y z
N MET A 1 5.55 -23.02 -22.14
CA MET A 1 6.32 -21.98 -21.41
C MET A 1 5.32 -21.21 -20.58
N ALA A 2 5.38 -21.28 -19.25
CA ALA A 2 4.56 -20.40 -18.43
C ALA A 2 5.03 -18.96 -18.67
N SER A 3 4.12 -18.07 -19.06
CA SER A 3 4.41 -16.65 -19.24
C SER A 3 5.06 -16.08 -17.98
N PRO A 4 5.93 -15.06 -18.07
CA PRO A 4 6.50 -14.40 -16.89
C PRO A 4 5.42 -13.97 -15.88
N GLU A 5 4.24 -13.58 -16.38
CA GLU A 5 3.03 -13.31 -15.62
C GLU A 5 2.55 -14.51 -14.79
N ALA A 6 2.52 -15.71 -15.37
CA ALA A 6 2.10 -16.92 -14.67
C ALA A 6 3.07 -17.27 -13.54
N LYS A 7 4.40 -17.13 -13.76
CA LYS A 7 5.40 -17.32 -12.71
C LYS A 7 5.24 -16.31 -11.57
N ASN A 8 4.91 -15.06 -11.92
CA ASN A 8 4.70 -14.01 -10.94
C ASN A 8 3.42 -14.29 -10.10
N LEU A 9 2.35 -14.72 -10.76
CA LEU A 9 1.09 -15.09 -10.11
C LEU A 9 1.26 -16.30 -9.18
N GLU A 10 2.03 -17.31 -9.59
CA GLU A 10 2.37 -18.46 -8.73
C GLU A 10 3.17 -18.03 -7.50
N ALA A 11 4.15 -17.13 -7.66
CA ALA A 11 4.95 -16.63 -6.55
C ALA A 11 4.10 -15.83 -5.55
N ILE A 12 3.23 -14.94 -6.04
CA ILE A 12 2.32 -14.16 -5.20
C ILE A 12 1.31 -15.09 -4.50
N SER A 13 0.75 -16.07 -5.23
CA SER A 13 -0.19 -17.04 -4.66
C SER A 13 0.43 -17.86 -3.53
N LYS A 14 1.68 -18.31 -3.71
CA LYS A 14 2.42 -19.04 -2.67
C LYS A 14 2.71 -18.17 -1.46
N ALA A 15 3.04 -16.89 -1.67
CA ALA A 15 3.27 -15.96 -0.58
C ALA A 15 1.99 -15.65 0.22
N ILE A 16 0.83 -15.54 -0.44
CA ILE A 16 -0.48 -15.39 0.22
C ILE A 16 -0.77 -16.62 1.08
N ASP A 17 -0.58 -17.82 0.54
CA ASP A 17 -0.79 -19.08 1.26
C ASP A 17 0.12 -19.18 2.50
N GLN A 18 1.40 -18.87 2.33
CA GLN A 18 2.36 -18.83 3.42
C GLN A 18 1.98 -17.78 4.48
N HIS A 19 1.48 -16.61 4.08
CA HIS A 19 1.01 -15.60 5.01
C HIS A 19 -0.20 -16.10 5.81
N ASN A 20 -1.22 -16.64 5.15
CA ASN A 20 -2.42 -17.17 5.81
C ASN A 20 -2.12 -18.34 6.75
N ALA A 21 -1.04 -19.10 6.50
CA ALA A 21 -0.60 -20.18 7.39
C ALA A 21 0.18 -19.69 8.62
N ASN A 22 0.87 -18.54 8.54
CA ASN A 22 1.74 -18.04 9.61
C ASN A 22 1.17 -16.85 10.38
N CYS A 23 0.23 -16.10 9.79
CA CYS A 23 -0.40 -14.93 10.38
C CYS A 23 -1.81 -15.28 10.86
N PRO A 24 -2.22 -14.89 12.08
CA PRO A 24 -3.59 -15.10 12.55
C PRO A 24 -4.63 -14.20 11.84
N PHE A 25 -4.17 -13.22 11.06
CA PHE A 25 -5.01 -12.32 10.28
C PHE A 25 -4.94 -12.71 8.80
N PRO A 26 -6.08 -12.73 8.08
CA PRO A 26 -6.07 -13.01 6.66
C PRO A 26 -5.36 -11.89 5.89
N ALA A 27 -4.78 -12.25 4.74
CA ALA A 27 -4.30 -11.27 3.78
C ALA A 27 -5.46 -10.36 3.34
N ALA A 28 -5.23 -9.05 3.35
CA ALA A 28 -6.22 -8.01 3.03
C ALA A 28 -5.96 -7.39 1.66
N GLU A 29 -4.69 -7.11 1.33
CA GLU A 29 -4.30 -6.55 0.04
C GLU A 29 -2.87 -6.97 -0.36
N VAL A 30 -2.57 -6.84 -1.65
CA VAL A 30 -1.23 -7.09 -2.20
C VAL A 30 -0.64 -5.77 -2.68
N ARG A 31 0.38 -5.29 -2.00
CA ARG A 31 1.09 -4.07 -2.43
C ARG A 31 2.20 -4.42 -3.41
N MET A 32 2.26 -3.69 -4.51
CA MET A 32 3.22 -3.88 -5.61
C MET A 32 3.74 -2.55 -6.12
N ASN A 33 4.89 -2.57 -6.80
CA ASN A 33 5.38 -1.36 -7.45
C ASN A 33 4.36 -0.85 -8.49
N PRO A 34 4.01 0.45 -8.50
CA PRO A 34 3.08 1.04 -9.46
C PRO A 34 3.40 0.68 -10.92
N PHE A 35 4.68 0.69 -11.29
CA PHE A 35 5.11 0.34 -12.64
C PHE A 35 4.76 -1.11 -13.02
N GLU A 36 4.87 -2.04 -12.06
CA GLU A 36 4.51 -3.43 -12.27
C GLU A 36 2.99 -3.60 -12.32
N VAL A 37 2.23 -2.87 -11.50
CA VAL A 37 0.76 -2.86 -11.55
C VAL A 37 0.26 -2.36 -12.89
N GLU A 38 0.81 -1.26 -13.40
CA GLU A 38 0.46 -0.71 -14.72
C GLU A 38 0.89 -1.64 -15.86
N ARG A 39 2.08 -2.25 -15.76
CA ARG A 39 2.62 -3.16 -16.76
C ARG A 39 1.84 -4.47 -16.85
N LEU A 40 1.47 -5.05 -15.71
CA LEU A 40 0.75 -6.32 -15.62
C LEU A 40 -0.77 -6.13 -15.78
N GLY A 41 -1.28 -4.93 -15.50
CA GLY A 41 -2.71 -4.61 -15.57
C GLY A 41 -3.56 -5.40 -14.58
N TRP A 42 -3.00 -5.78 -13.43
CA TRP A 42 -3.71 -6.56 -12.41
C TRP A 42 -4.35 -5.66 -11.36
N GLU A 43 -5.66 -5.71 -11.27
CA GLU A 43 -6.44 -4.98 -10.25
C GLU A 43 -6.70 -5.84 -9.01
N THR A 44 -6.81 -7.16 -9.19
CA THR A 44 -7.13 -8.12 -8.13
C THR A 44 -6.40 -9.44 -8.35
N ILE A 45 -5.83 -10.01 -7.29
CA ILE A 45 -5.17 -11.32 -7.30
C ILE A 45 -5.85 -12.21 -6.26
N ARG A 46 -6.42 -13.34 -6.69
CA ARG A 46 -7.10 -14.31 -5.81
C ARG A 46 -8.21 -13.68 -4.94
N GLY A 47 -8.83 -12.60 -5.42
CA GLY A 47 -9.87 -11.85 -4.70
C GLY A 47 -9.34 -10.75 -3.78
N LEU A 48 -8.01 -10.57 -3.68
CA LEU A 48 -7.38 -9.48 -2.92
C LEU A 48 -7.05 -8.31 -3.86
N PRO A 49 -7.36 -7.06 -3.48
CA PRO A 49 -7.00 -5.88 -4.26
C PRO A 49 -5.49 -5.74 -4.37
N VAL A 50 -5.02 -5.35 -5.57
CA VAL A 50 -3.63 -4.98 -5.80
C VAL A 50 -3.51 -3.46 -5.66
N VAL A 51 -2.67 -3.02 -4.73
CA VAL A 51 -2.48 -1.60 -4.47
C VAL A 51 -1.08 -1.17 -4.91
N PRO A 52 -0.97 -0.13 -5.76
CA PRO A 52 0.33 0.41 -6.15
C PRO A 52 0.98 1.13 -4.98
N ASP A 53 2.24 0.77 -4.68
CA ASP A 53 3.01 1.31 -3.57
C ASP A 53 4.42 1.71 -4.06
N GLY A 54 4.72 3.02 -3.98
CA GLY A 54 5.98 3.59 -4.44
C GLY A 54 7.20 3.26 -3.56
N ALA A 55 6.98 2.76 -2.34
CA ALA A 55 8.07 2.30 -1.48
C ALA A 55 8.54 0.88 -1.85
N ILE A 56 7.76 0.14 -2.64
CA ILE A 56 8.12 -1.19 -3.11
C ILE A 56 8.96 -1.12 -4.40
N GLY A 57 10.17 -1.67 -4.34
CA GLY A 57 11.04 -1.80 -5.51
C GLY A 57 10.44 -2.70 -6.60
N THR A 58 10.87 -2.51 -7.85
CA THR A 58 10.42 -3.31 -9.00
C THR A 58 10.71 -4.80 -8.79
N GLY A 59 9.80 -5.67 -9.25
CA GLY A 59 9.91 -7.12 -9.08
C GLY A 59 9.74 -7.62 -7.63
N ARG A 60 9.28 -6.75 -6.71
CA ARG A 60 8.94 -7.12 -5.34
C ARG A 60 7.45 -6.84 -5.07
N PHE A 61 6.92 -7.51 -4.07
CA PHE A 61 5.56 -7.33 -3.59
C PHE A 61 5.53 -7.56 -2.07
N ARG A 62 4.49 -7.03 -1.41
CA ARG A 62 4.24 -7.21 0.02
C ARG A 62 2.79 -7.64 0.22
N ILE A 63 2.58 -8.64 1.08
CA ILE A 63 1.25 -9.06 1.50
C ILE A 63 0.92 -8.30 2.79
N VAL A 64 -0.14 -7.49 2.74
CA VAL A 64 -0.63 -6.70 3.88
C VAL A 64 -1.83 -7.44 4.47
N CYS A 65 -1.88 -7.53 5.80
CA CYS A 65 -3.00 -8.14 6.53
C CYS A 65 -3.85 -7.08 7.20
N SER A 66 -5.06 -7.45 7.63
CA SER A 66 -6.00 -6.50 8.25
C SER A 66 -5.41 -5.73 9.44
N ARG A 67 -4.48 -6.34 10.19
CA ARG A 67 -3.78 -5.69 11.31
C ARG A 67 -2.77 -4.62 10.86
N ASP A 68 -2.11 -4.83 9.73
CA ASP A 68 -1.10 -3.91 9.19
C ASP A 68 -1.77 -2.65 8.59
N MET A 69 -3.01 -2.81 8.09
CA MET A 69 -3.83 -1.70 7.61
C MET A 69 -4.30 -0.75 8.74
N GLU A 70 -4.44 -1.26 9.96
CA GLU A 70 -4.74 -0.40 11.14
C GLU A 70 -3.54 0.45 11.58
N ASP A 71 -2.31 0.09 11.18
CA ASP A 71 -1.08 0.82 11.54
C ASP A 71 -0.74 1.94 10.52
N ASP A 72 -1.16 1.81 9.26
CA ASP A 72 -0.99 2.82 8.18
C ASP A 72 -2.02 3.98 8.27
N GLY A 73 -2.77 4.05 9.37
CA GLY A 73 -3.84 5.02 9.63
C GLY A 73 -3.53 6.07 10.69
N LEU A 74 -2.25 6.30 11.03
CA LEU A 74 -1.86 7.32 12.01
C LEU A 74 -1.91 8.73 11.40
N GLU A 75 -3.10 9.33 11.49
CA GLU A 75 -3.40 10.76 11.66
C GLU A 75 -2.50 11.77 10.91
N ILE A 76 -2.90 12.14 9.69
CA ILE A 76 -2.45 13.40 9.06
C ILE A 76 -3.26 14.54 9.69
N THR A 77 -2.91 14.96 10.91
CA THR A 77 -3.40 16.25 11.42
C THR A 77 -2.62 17.35 10.69
N GLU A 78 -3.24 17.90 9.65
CA GLU A 78 -2.83 19.17 9.05
C GLU A 78 -2.90 20.25 10.15
N ALA A 79 -1.74 20.65 10.67
CA ALA A 79 -1.64 21.87 11.46
C ALA A 79 -1.89 23.05 10.52
N VAL A 80 -3.15 23.47 10.39
CA VAL A 80 -3.50 24.72 9.71
C VAL A 80 -2.91 25.86 10.56
N GLY A 81 -1.73 26.33 10.15
CA GLY A 81 -1.11 27.53 10.71
C GLY A 81 -1.98 28.73 10.35
N LYS A 82 -2.83 29.17 11.27
CA LYS A 82 -3.56 30.42 11.11
C LYS A 82 -2.57 31.55 11.42
N GLU A 83 -2.12 32.25 10.39
CA GLU A 83 -1.31 33.46 10.52
C GLU A 83 -2.13 34.50 11.31
N LEU A 84 -1.73 34.78 12.54
CA LEU A 84 -2.25 35.91 13.31
C LEU A 84 -1.56 37.18 12.77
N GLU A 85 -2.27 37.93 11.93
CA GLU A 85 -1.90 39.29 11.56
C GLU A 85 -1.96 40.18 12.81
N THR A 86 -0.81 40.44 13.43
CA THR A 86 -0.70 41.44 14.49
C THR A 86 -0.78 42.83 13.87
N VAL A 87 -1.97 43.45 13.94
CA VAL A 87 -2.12 44.88 13.68
C VAL A 87 -1.33 45.67 14.74
N ALA A 88 -0.36 46.47 14.30
CA ALA A 88 0.33 47.40 15.17
C ALA A 88 -0.61 48.57 15.51
N PRO A 89 -0.79 48.94 16.80
CA PRO A 89 -1.56 50.13 17.13
C PRO A 89 -0.76 51.38 16.73
N VAL A 90 -1.33 52.19 15.85
CA VAL A 90 -0.93 53.58 15.65
C VAL A 90 -1.14 54.35 16.95
N GLN A 91 -0.07 54.90 17.51
CA GLN A 91 -0.17 55.92 18.55
C GLN A 91 0.26 57.26 17.94
N ASN A 92 -0.65 58.21 18.12
CA ASN A 92 -0.78 59.54 17.56
C ASN A 92 0.45 60.45 17.65
#